data_AF-A0A2V3ICF6-F1
#
_entry.id   AF-A0A2V3ICF6-F1
#
_cell.length_a   1.000
_cell.length_b   1.000
_cell.length_c   1.000
_cell.angle_alpha   90.00
_cell.angle_beta   90.00
_cell.angle_gamma   90.00
#
_symmetry.space_group_name_H-M   'P 1'
#
loop_
_entity.id
_entity.type
_entity.pdbx_description
1 polymer ?
#
loop_
_entity_poly.entity_id
_entity_poly.type
_entity_poly.pdbx_seq_one_letter_code
_entity_poly.pdbx_strand_id
1 'polypeptide(L)'
;MEELRHMVRDKQRTQYADVTVATGLAMAESERFVKLLKKDGVMVKNLIIHQIIGDTAATVFVRRIIDNQSKYIEQLHEAGAEKDIELTEVPYFDVEVRGTYGSQVMAKSLFSLIVQAD
;
A
#
# COMPACT_ATOMS: atom_id res chain seq x y z
N MET A 1 25.71 -18.63 13.82
CA MET A 1 24.71 -17.62 14.25
C MET A 1 25.32 -16.47 15.04
N GLU A 2 26.23 -16.74 15.98
CA GLU A 2 26.92 -15.69 16.75
C GLU A 2 27.75 -14.74 15.87
N GLU A 3 28.53 -15.29 14.93
CA GLU A 3 29.36 -14.51 14.01
C GLU A 3 28.55 -13.55 13.13
N LEU A 4 27.40 -14.00 12.62
CA LEU A 4 26.49 -13.15 11.85
C LEU A 4 25.95 -11.99 12.69
N ARG A 5 25.54 -12.26 13.95
CA ARG A 5 25.08 -11.21 14.86
C ARG A 5 26.17 -10.17 15.16
N HIS A 6 27.40 -10.62 15.36
CA HIS A 6 28.54 -9.72 15.56
C HIS A 6 28.80 -8.87 14.32
N MET A 7 28.79 -9.47 13.12
CA MET A 7 29.00 -8.75 11.86
C MET A 7 27.90 -7.70 11.63
N VAL A 8 26.63 -8.04 11.83
CA VAL A 8 25.50 -7.10 11.61
C VAL A 8 25.54 -5.92 12.59
N ARG A 9 26.13 -6.11 13.78
CA ARG A 9 26.33 -5.06 14.79
C ARG A 9 27.64 -4.29 14.62
N ASP A 10 28.52 -4.72 13.72
CA ASP A 10 29.80 -4.05 13.47
C ASP A 10 29.57 -2.74 12.70
N LYS A 11 29.62 -1.64 13.45
CA LYS A 11 29.40 -0.27 12.98
C LYS A 11 30.45 0.24 11.98
N GLN A 12 31.61 -0.41 11.87
CA GLN A 12 32.65 -0.06 10.90
C GLN A 12 32.44 -0.79 9.57
N ARG A 13 31.77 -1.94 9.60
CA ARG A 13 31.63 -2.83 8.43
C ARG A 13 30.20 -2.92 7.90
N THR A 14 29.19 -2.60 8.71
CA THR A 14 27.78 -2.81 8.36
C THR A 14 26.93 -1.63 8.76
N GLN A 15 26.07 -1.23 7.82
CA GLN A 15 25.03 -0.24 8.01
C GLN A 15 23.75 -0.75 7.33
N TYR A 16 22.61 -0.51 7.97
CA TYR A 16 21.30 -0.68 7.38
C TYR A 16 20.80 0.63 6.76
N ALA A 17 20.23 0.53 5.56
CA ALA A 17 19.53 1.60 4.88
C ALA A 17 18.04 1.22 4.80
N ASP A 18 17.20 1.99 5.48
CA ASP A 18 15.76 1.77 5.45
C ASP A 18 15.17 2.36 4.17
N VAL A 19 14.26 1.64 3.53
CA VAL A 19 13.60 2.06 2.28
C VAL A 19 12.10 2.03 2.51
N THR A 20 11.45 3.16 2.30
CA THR A 20 10.02 3.33 2.59
C THR A 20 9.32 4.16 1.51
N VAL A 21 7.99 4.12 1.50
CA VAL A 21 7.15 5.02 0.69
C VAL A 21 6.47 6.05 1.59
N ALA A 22 6.06 7.19 1.04
CA ALA A 22 5.48 8.28 1.82
C ALA A 22 4.00 8.06 2.20
N THR A 23 3.69 6.97 2.93
CA THR A 23 2.34 6.68 3.44
C THR A 23 2.34 6.57 4.97
N GLY A 24 1.19 6.79 5.61
CA GLY A 24 1.07 6.74 7.08
C GLY A 24 1.45 5.37 7.67
N LEU A 25 1.02 4.28 7.03
CA LEU A 25 1.37 2.92 7.46
C LEU A 25 2.88 2.66 7.33
N ALA A 26 3.47 3.03 6.19
CA ALA A 26 4.90 2.81 5.93
C ALA A 26 5.77 3.63 6.89
N MET A 27 5.37 4.85 7.23
CA MET A 27 6.04 5.67 8.24
C MET A 27 6.01 5.01 9.62
N ALA A 28 4.84 4.56 10.09
CA ALA A 28 4.70 3.91 11.39
C ALA A 28 5.53 2.62 11.48
N GLU A 29 5.56 1.85 10.40
CA GLU A 29 6.32 0.61 10.33
C GLU A 29 7.83 0.85 10.29
N SER A 30 8.31 1.79 9.46
CA SER A 30 9.71 2.24 9.45
C SER A 30 10.15 2.72 10.82
N GLU A 31 9.33 3.51 11.52
CA GLU A 31 9.64 3.99 12.87
C GLU A 31 9.82 2.83 13.86
N ARG A 32 8.86 1.89 13.88
CA ARG A 32 8.91 0.69 14.74
C ARG A 32 10.14 -0.14 14.44
N PHE A 33 10.46 -0.33 13.17
CA PHE A 33 11.57 -1.17 12.75
C PHE A 33 12.93 -0.53 13.03
N VAL A 34 13.10 0.76 12.76
CA VAL A 34 14.33 1.50 13.09
C VAL A 34 14.58 1.51 14.61
N LYS A 35 13.52 1.65 15.43
CA LYS A 35 13.62 1.53 16.89
C LYS A 35 14.16 0.16 17.31
N LEU A 36 13.65 -0.92 16.71
CA LEU A 36 14.12 -2.28 16.98
C LEU A 36 15.59 -2.48 16.58
N LEU A 37 15.97 -2.09 15.36
CA LEU A 37 17.34 -2.20 14.87
C LEU A 37 18.34 -1.45 15.75
N LYS A 38 18.00 -0.23 16.17
CA LYS A 38 18.83 0.56 17.09
C LYS A 38 18.96 -0.10 18.46
N LYS A 39 17.88 -0.67 19.00
CA LYS A 39 17.89 -1.45 20.25
C LYS A 39 18.82 -2.66 20.14
N ASP A 40 18.86 -3.31 18.98
CA ASP A 40 19.70 -4.47 18.71
C ASP A 40 21.14 -4.12 18.31
N GLY A 41 21.52 -2.84 18.38
CA GLY A 41 22.89 -2.37 18.13
C GLY A 41 23.24 -2.20 16.65
N VAL A 42 22.29 -2.36 15.74
CA VAL A 42 22.47 -2.19 14.30
C VAL A 42 22.56 -0.71 13.95
N MET A 43 23.53 -0.33 13.12
CA MET A 43 23.63 1.05 12.62
C MET A 43 22.57 1.31 11.55
N VAL A 44 21.73 2.31 11.78
CA VAL A 44 20.83 2.86 10.75
C VAL A 44 21.15 4.35 10.58
N LYS A 45 21.63 4.75 9.40
CA LYS A 45 21.92 6.16 9.08
C LYS A 45 21.21 6.68 7.82
N ASN A 46 20.68 5.79 6.98
CA ASN A 46 20.04 6.17 5.73
C ASN A 46 18.57 5.76 5.77
N LEU A 47 17.70 6.69 5.40
CA LEU A 47 16.31 6.45 5.07
C LEU A 47 16.09 6.93 3.63
N ILE A 48 15.59 6.04 2.79
CA ILE A 48 15.32 6.30 1.38
C ILE A 48 13.80 6.34 1.21
N ILE A 49 13.28 7.49 0.78
CA ILE A 49 11.86 7.63 0.46
C ILE A 49 11.70 7.40 -1.03
N HIS A 50 11.07 6.28 -1.41
CA HIS A 50 10.84 5.90 -2.79
C HIS A 50 9.41 6.26 -3.25
N GLN A 51 9.20 6.29 -4.57
CA GLN A 51 7.91 6.55 -5.22
C GLN A 51 7.33 7.96 -4.96
N ILE A 52 8.19 8.97 -4.81
CA ILE A 52 7.74 10.36 -4.75
C ILE A 52 7.19 10.79 -6.12
N ILE A 53 5.95 11.25 -6.14
CA ILE A 53 5.31 11.79 -7.34
C ILE A 53 5.61 13.30 -7.36
N GLY A 54 6.30 13.75 -8.40
CA GLY A 54 6.50 15.18 -8.64
C GLY A 54 5.31 15.81 -9.35
N ASP A 55 5.07 17.11 -9.13
CA ASP A 55 3.91 17.84 -9.64
C ASP A 55 3.74 17.70 -11.16
N THR A 56 4.84 17.78 -11.91
CA THR A 56 4.83 17.67 -13.38
C THR A 56 4.44 16.28 -13.87
N ALA A 57 4.64 15.24 -13.06
CA ALA A 57 4.35 13.86 -13.41
C ALA A 57 2.95 13.41 -12.92
N ALA A 58 2.29 14.17 -12.05
CA ALA A 58 1.05 13.75 -11.39
C ALA A 58 -0.07 13.38 -12.37
N THR A 59 -0.34 14.24 -13.36
CA THR A 59 -1.40 13.98 -14.35
C THR A 59 -1.13 12.74 -15.20
N VAL A 60 0.12 12.59 -15.66
CA VAL A 60 0.54 11.42 -16.47
C VAL A 60 0.49 10.15 -15.62
N PHE A 61 0.89 10.25 -14.35
CA PHE A 61 0.82 9.15 -13.41
C PHE A 61 -0.62 8.68 -13.21
N VAL A 62 -1.55 9.59 -12.88
CA VAL A 62 -2.97 9.26 -12.70
C VAL A 62 -3.55 8.64 -13.96
N ARG A 63 -3.24 9.21 -15.14
CA ARG A 63 -3.71 8.66 -16.41
C ARG A 63 -3.24 7.23 -16.63
N ARG A 64 -1.97 6.95 -16.36
CA ARG A 64 -1.40 5.60 -16.46
C ARG A 64 -2.06 4.61 -15.50
N ILE A 65 -2.42 5.05 -14.28
CA ILE A 65 -3.17 4.21 -13.33
C ILE A 65 -4.55 3.87 -13.88
N ILE A 66 -5.28 4.86 -14.42
CA ILE A 66 -6.61 4.65 -15.01
C ILE A 66 -6.52 3.68 -16.19
N ASP A 67 -5.60 3.91 -17.14
CA ASP A 67 -5.47 3.07 -18.33
C ASP A 67 -5.12 1.61 -17.95
N ASN A 68 -4.30 1.42 -16.91
CA ASN A 68 -4.00 0.09 -16.38
C ASN A 68 -5.22 -0.55 -15.70
N GLN A 69 -5.97 0.21 -14.89
CA GLN A 69 -7.18 -0.29 -14.23
C GLN A 69 -8.20 -0.77 -15.26
N SER A 70 -8.50 0.04 -16.30
CA SER A 70 -9.47 -0.33 -17.34
C SER A 70 -9.13 -1.66 -18.00
N LYS A 71 -7.85 -1.89 -18.33
CA LYS A 71 -7.38 -3.14 -18.92
C LYS A 71 -7.65 -4.35 -18.02
N TYR A 72 -7.38 -4.24 -16.73
CA TYR A 72 -7.56 -5.35 -15.81
C TYR A 72 -9.01 -5.55 -15.36
N ILE A 73 -9.80 -4.48 -15.31
CA ILE A 73 -11.25 -4.57 -15.05
C ILE A 73 -11.92 -5.42 -16.12
N GLU A 74 -11.60 -5.21 -17.40
CA GLU A 74 -12.12 -6.04 -18.50
C GLU A 74 -11.77 -7.53 -18.31
N GLN A 75 -10.50 -7.83 -18.02
CA GLN A 75 -10.05 -9.21 -17.76
C GLN A 75 -10.71 -9.85 -16.54
N LEU A 76 -10.99 -9.06 -15.50
CA LEU A 76 -11.67 -9.52 -14.30
C LEU A 76 -13.14 -9.85 -14.58
N HIS A 77 -13.83 -9.05 -15.39
CA HIS A 77 -15.21 -9.33 -15.82
C HIS A 77 -15.29 -10.60 -16.65
N GLU A 78 -14.40 -10.78 -17.63
CA GLU A 78 -14.32 -12.02 -18.43
C GLU A 78 -14.09 -13.24 -17.52
N ALA A 79 -13.08 -13.18 -16.65
CA ALA A 79 -12.73 -14.29 -15.77
C ALA A 79 -13.82 -14.61 -14.72
N GLY A 80 -14.60 -13.61 -14.30
CA GLY A 80 -15.74 -13.76 -13.42
C GLY A 80 -16.94 -14.41 -14.10
N ALA A 81 -17.26 -13.96 -15.31
CA ALA A 81 -18.35 -14.53 -16.12
C ALA A 81 -18.12 -16.03 -16.42
N GLU A 82 -16.88 -16.43 -16.71
CA GLU A 82 -16.51 -17.85 -16.87
C GLU A 82 -16.75 -18.72 -15.62
N LYS A 83 -16.76 -18.11 -14.44
CA LYS A 83 -16.82 -18.79 -13.14
C LYS A 83 -18.11 -18.54 -12.39
N ASP A 84 -19.07 -17.86 -13.00
CA ASP A 84 -20.33 -17.45 -12.36
C ASP A 84 -20.09 -16.64 -11.07
N ILE A 85 -19.12 -15.72 -11.12
CA ILE A 85 -18.78 -14.81 -10.02
C ILE A 85 -19.25 -13.41 -10.38
N GLU A 86 -20.09 -12.79 -9.54
CA GLU A 86 -20.48 -11.39 -9.67
C GLU A 86 -19.34 -10.46 -9.21
N LEU A 87 -19.07 -9.41 -10.00
CA LEU A 87 -18.10 -8.38 -9.67
C LEU A 87 -18.80 -7.09 -9.27
N THR A 88 -18.35 -6.48 -8.19
CA THR A 88 -18.75 -5.13 -7.78
C THR A 88 -17.57 -4.18 -7.93
N GLU A 89 -17.71 -3.17 -8.78
CA GLU A 89 -16.76 -2.07 -8.89
C GLU A 89 -17.05 -1.01 -7.84
N VAL A 90 -16.04 -0.68 -7.04
CA VAL A 90 -16.14 0.33 -5.97
C VAL A 90 -15.27 1.53 -6.35
N PRO A 91 -15.80 2.77 -6.30
CA PRO A 91 -15.01 3.94 -6.66
C PRO A 91 -13.87 4.19 -5.67
N TYR A 92 -12.86 4.91 -6.13
CA TYR A 92 -11.85 5.47 -5.23
C TYR A 92 -12.48 6.54 -4.33
N PHE A 93 -12.19 6.46 -3.02
CA PHE A 93 -12.55 7.50 -2.06
C PHE A 93 -11.35 8.44 -1.89
N ASP A 94 -11.57 9.74 -2.09
CA ASP A 94 -10.57 10.79 -2.00
C ASP A 94 -10.10 11.09 -0.57
N VAL A 95 -10.76 10.48 0.42
CA VAL A 95 -10.39 10.51 1.83
C VAL A 95 -10.41 9.12 2.44
N GLU A 96 -9.63 8.95 3.51
CA GLU A 96 -9.63 7.70 4.26
C GLU A 96 -11.01 7.46 4.90
N VAL A 97 -11.58 6.29 4.64
CA VAL A 97 -12.86 5.86 5.20
C VAL A 97 -12.67 5.59 6.70
N ARG A 98 -13.16 6.51 7.53
CA ARG A 98 -13.04 6.42 8.99
C ARG A 98 -14.38 6.54 9.70
N GLY A 99 -14.46 5.88 10.86
CA GLY A 99 -15.63 5.91 11.73
C GLY A 99 -16.85 5.24 11.11
N THR A 100 -17.93 5.20 11.89
CA THR A 100 -19.17 4.50 11.54
C THR A 100 -19.80 5.08 10.27
N TYR A 101 -19.86 6.40 10.15
CA TYR A 101 -20.43 7.07 8.98
C TYR A 101 -19.66 6.77 7.70
N GLY A 102 -18.32 6.85 7.72
CA GLY A 102 -17.50 6.50 6.56
C GLY A 102 -17.74 5.06 6.12
N SER A 103 -17.74 4.12 7.06
CA SER A 103 -18.03 2.71 6.77
C SER A 103 -19.42 2.52 6.17
N GLN A 104 -20.43 3.26 6.61
CA GLN A 104 -21.77 3.21 6.04
C GLN A 104 -21.82 3.70 4.58
N VAL A 105 -21.09 4.78 4.26
CA VAL A 105 -20.98 5.28 2.88
C VAL A 105 -20.31 4.24 1.98
N MET A 106 -19.18 3.67 2.44
CA MET A 106 -18.47 2.61 1.72
C MET A 106 -19.34 1.35 1.54
N ALA A 107 -20.09 0.96 2.57
CA ALA A 107 -21.00 -0.18 2.51
C ALA A 107 -22.08 -0.02 1.43
N LYS A 108 -22.61 1.21 1.23
CA LYS A 108 -23.54 1.48 0.13
C LYS A 108 -22.89 1.24 -1.23
N SER A 109 -21.65 1.67 -1.44
CA SER A 109 -20.95 1.40 -2.70
C SER A 109 -20.63 -0.08 -2.91
N LEU A 110 -20.40 -0.83 -1.83
CA LEU A 110 -20.09 -2.26 -1.88
C LEU A 110 -21.31 -3.15 -2.12
N PHE A 111 -22.48 -2.77 -1.60
CA PHE A 111 -23.63 -3.69 -1.50
C PHE A 111 -24.92 -3.15 -2.11
N SER A 112 -24.98 -1.88 -2.52
CA SER A 112 -26.20 -1.27 -3.06
C SER A 112 -26.44 -1.62 -4.53
N LEU A 113 -26.44 -2.92 -4.85
CA LEU A 113 -27.15 -3.58 -5.95
C LEU A 113 -27.71 -4.96 -5.53
N ILE A 114 -27.58 -5.38 -4.26
CA ILE A 114 -28.31 -6.54 -3.72
C ILE A 114 -29.69 -6.05 -3.26
N VAL A 115 -30.52 -5.63 -4.20
CA VAL A 115 -31.97 -5.82 -4.10
C VAL A 115 -32.26 -6.88 -5.15
N GLN A 116 -32.05 -8.15 -4.77
CA GLN A 116 -32.73 -9.24 -5.45
C GLN A 116 -34.21 -8.95 -5.30
N ALA A 117 -34.86 -8.62 -6.41
CA ALA A 117 -36.31 -8.62 -6.49
C ALA A 117 -36.77 -10.05 -6.24
N ASP A 118 -37.47 -10.26 -5.12
CA ASP A 118 -38.39 -11.39 -4.95
C ASP A 118 -39.55 -11.29 -5.96
#